data_AF-A0A1G4K7V2-F1
#
_entry.id   AF-A0A1G4K7V2-F1
#
_cell.length_a   1.000
_cell.length_b   1.000
_cell.length_c   1.000
_cell.angle_alpha   90.00
_cell.angle_beta   90.00
_cell.angle_gamma   90.00
#
_symmetry.space_group_name_H-M   'P 1'
#
loop_
_entity.id
_entity.type
_entity.pdbx_description
1 polymer ?
#
loop_
_entity_poly.entity_id
_entity_poly.type
_entity_poly.pdbx_seq_one_letter_code
_entity_poly.pdbx_strand_id
1 'polypeptide(L)'
;MPDKSSRTRHPRSGSKSGSNSSSGRRPSLPRVKSSPRLMRTISTELEAVAHDMKHFKLDGEPVSSSSQSLEVPFVKGTLNASLPLEYLRADVLNLAQALKVSKWYNKKASTTHLIPRRVELTKITGALTNAIFRVQYDGLPSLLLRVYGPQVDSIIDRDYELQVLARLSSHNVGPKLYGCFTNGRFEQFLENSKTLTKDDIRDWKTAQRIARRMKELHSGVPLLPFEIARGPSSWLRLDKWVKVINESAWSRNDANIQKVLTCQNWPFFLEAMARYRQWLEDTYKDPHRGLVFCHNDAQYGNLLFTSPVAPVPPTPATSVDSFDTSDSLFPTTSNVSVEQIIKPSAQEQMQDSKLVVIDFEYSGANRPAFDLANHFSEWMCDYNCAEAYKSDETKYPTKEELLNFLYSYASHRRGSKDQSIEEEVRELYNDVIRQRACVSLHWATWAIIQSGELSDSPVEKVVEEGPGGEKYVITISDDEGEAIIDTEELAEGVDIDTFDNLNFAKGKMALFWGDMLQLGLLKKEELPDFVSIKSLGTKFL
;
A
#
# COMPACT_ATOMS: atom_id res chain seq x y z
N MET A 1 -104.14 -10.84 -10.98
CA MET A 1 -103.82 -12.04 -11.78
C MET A 1 -102.31 -12.16 -11.85
N PRO A 2 -101.76 -13.36 -11.65
CA PRO A 2 -100.97 -13.79 -10.47
C PRO A 2 -99.48 -14.02 -10.85
N ASP A 3 -98.53 -14.59 -10.10
CA ASP A 3 -98.54 -15.52 -8.97
C ASP A 3 -97.17 -15.54 -8.24
N LYS A 4 -97.16 -16.25 -7.12
CA LYS A 4 -96.19 -16.45 -6.03
C LYS A 4 -94.90 -17.24 -6.39
N SER A 5 -93.78 -16.89 -5.73
CA SER A 5 -93.03 -17.63 -4.68
C SER A 5 -91.90 -18.62 -5.03
N SER A 6 -90.89 -18.55 -4.12
CA SER A 6 -90.08 -19.64 -3.52
C SER A 6 -88.92 -20.22 -4.36
N ARG A 7 -87.65 -20.08 -3.94
CA ARG A 7 -86.84 -20.67 -2.81
C ARG A 7 -86.28 -22.09 -3.09
N THR A 8 -84.94 -22.18 -3.06
CA THR A 8 -84.05 -23.32 -2.65
C THR A 8 -84.01 -24.58 -3.54
N ARG A 9 -82.91 -25.34 -3.78
CA ARG A 9 -81.52 -25.47 -3.27
C ARG A 9 -80.69 -26.41 -4.20
N HIS A 10 -79.38 -26.11 -4.43
CA HIS A 10 -78.16 -26.94 -4.68
C HIS A 10 -78.13 -28.18 -5.62
N PRO A 11 -77.02 -28.47 -6.39
CA PRO A 11 -75.77 -29.03 -5.80
C PRO A 11 -74.40 -28.85 -6.55
N ARG A 12 -73.29 -29.26 -5.87
CA ARG A 12 -71.93 -29.73 -6.33
C ARG A 12 -70.93 -28.70 -6.94
N SER A 13 -69.60 -28.76 -6.82
CA SER A 13 -68.56 -29.37 -5.95
C SER A 13 -67.15 -28.99 -6.52
N GLY A 14 -66.23 -28.42 -5.71
CA GLY A 14 -64.73 -28.34 -5.89
C GLY A 14 -64.14 -27.56 -7.09
N SER A 15 -62.90 -27.05 -7.14
CA SER A 15 -61.81 -26.72 -6.20
C SER A 15 -60.61 -26.13 -7.00
N LYS A 16 -59.92 -25.11 -6.46
CA LYS A 16 -58.49 -24.67 -6.62
C LYS A 16 -57.89 -24.10 -7.95
N SER A 17 -57.26 -22.92 -7.76
CA SER A 17 -55.88 -22.47 -8.07
C SER A 17 -55.52 -21.66 -9.34
N GLY A 18 -54.67 -20.63 -9.15
CA GLY A 18 -53.88 -19.91 -10.19
C GLY A 18 -53.90 -18.38 -10.10
N SER A 19 -53.26 -17.76 -9.10
CA SER A 19 -52.03 -16.92 -9.19
C SER A 19 -52.01 -15.82 -10.28
N ASN A 20 -52.06 -14.55 -9.86
CA ASN A 20 -51.60 -13.42 -10.68
C ASN A 20 -50.67 -12.53 -9.86
N SER A 21 -49.37 -12.73 -10.04
CA SER A 21 -48.32 -11.78 -9.69
C SER A 21 -48.06 -10.88 -10.90
N SER A 22 -48.04 -9.56 -10.72
CA SER A 22 -47.40 -8.68 -11.69
C SER A 22 -46.60 -7.60 -10.98
N SER A 23 -45.32 -7.64 -11.32
CA SER A 23 -44.15 -6.96 -10.77
C SER A 23 -44.27 -5.44 -10.72
N GLY A 24 -43.96 -4.86 -9.55
CA GLY A 24 -43.48 -3.49 -9.45
C GLY A 24 -42.11 -3.37 -10.13
N ARG A 25 -42.06 -2.72 -11.30
CA ARG A 25 -40.81 -2.31 -11.95
C ARG A 25 -40.11 -1.26 -11.08
N ARG A 26 -38.98 -1.62 -10.47
CA ARG A 26 -37.99 -0.63 -10.00
C ARG A 26 -37.39 0.11 -11.21
N PRO A 27 -37.02 1.40 -11.08
CA PRO A 27 -36.44 2.15 -12.17
C PRO A 27 -35.08 1.55 -12.53
N SER A 28 -34.99 1.06 -13.77
CA SER A 28 -33.72 0.82 -14.44
C SER A 28 -32.90 2.11 -14.48
N LEU A 29 -31.57 2.01 -14.33
CA LEU A 29 -30.61 3.07 -14.58
C LEU A 29 -31.04 3.96 -15.76
N PRO A 30 -30.91 5.30 -15.66
CA PRO A 30 -31.15 6.15 -16.82
C PRO A 30 -30.27 5.64 -17.95
N ARG A 31 -30.89 5.26 -19.08
CA ARG A 31 -30.21 4.83 -20.30
C ARG A 31 -29.22 5.94 -20.67
N VAL A 32 -27.95 5.74 -20.31
CA VAL A 32 -26.91 6.78 -20.32
C VAL A 32 -26.75 7.26 -21.76
N LYS A 33 -27.30 8.44 -22.07
CA LYS A 33 -26.69 9.29 -23.09
C LYS A 33 -25.28 9.57 -22.57
N SER A 34 -24.30 8.94 -23.23
CA SER A 34 -22.86 9.03 -23.00
C SER A 34 -22.43 10.19 -22.11
N SER A 35 -22.07 9.92 -20.84
CA SER A 35 -21.20 10.85 -20.11
C SER A 35 -19.95 11.06 -20.97
N PRO A 36 -19.64 12.30 -21.39
CA PRO A 36 -18.51 12.53 -22.27
C PRO A 36 -17.22 12.10 -21.57
N ARG A 37 -16.30 11.49 -22.33
CA ARG A 37 -14.93 11.30 -21.85
C ARG A 37 -14.34 12.67 -21.59
N LEU A 38 -13.94 12.91 -20.36
CA LEU A 38 -13.19 14.08 -19.94
C LEU A 38 -11.71 13.69 -19.83
N MET A 39 -10.85 14.69 -19.86
CA MET A 39 -9.49 14.56 -19.34
C MET A 39 -9.51 15.24 -17.98
N ARG A 40 -9.18 14.48 -16.93
CA ARG A 40 -8.95 15.07 -15.61
C ARG A 40 -7.52 15.58 -15.62
N THR A 41 -7.39 16.90 -15.60
CA THR A 41 -6.11 17.57 -15.41
C THR A 41 -5.73 17.44 -13.95
N ILE A 42 -4.62 16.76 -13.72
CA ILE A 42 -4.02 16.61 -12.40
C ILE A 42 -2.90 17.63 -12.32
N SER A 43 -3.09 18.65 -11.48
CA SER A 43 -2.04 19.63 -11.20
C SER A 43 -0.93 18.98 -10.40
N THR A 44 0.31 19.14 -10.84
CA THR A 44 1.52 18.79 -10.05
C THR A 44 1.91 19.89 -9.07
N GLU A 45 1.20 21.01 -9.08
CA GLU A 45 1.28 22.08 -8.09
C GLU A 45 -0.02 22.01 -7.29
N LEU A 46 0.05 21.53 -6.04
CA LEU A 46 -1.12 21.57 -5.17
C LEU A 46 -1.45 23.05 -4.91
N GLU A 47 -2.64 23.50 -5.32
CA GLU A 47 -3.19 24.87 -5.15
C GLU A 47 -3.33 25.32 -3.68
N ALA A 48 -2.77 24.57 -2.73
CA ALA A 48 -2.84 24.85 -1.29
C ALA A 48 -1.90 25.97 -0.81
N VAL A 49 -1.00 26.50 -1.65
CA VAL A 49 -0.14 27.65 -1.30
C VAL A 49 -0.90 29.00 -1.42
N ALA A 50 -2.10 29.01 -2.03
CA ALA A 50 -2.83 30.25 -2.27
C ALA A 50 -3.57 30.79 -1.03
N HIS A 51 -3.80 29.99 0.02
CA HIS A 51 -4.62 30.44 1.16
C HIS A 51 -3.81 31.04 2.32
N ASP A 52 -2.49 30.85 2.37
CA ASP A 52 -1.64 31.29 3.50
C ASP A 52 -0.57 32.34 3.16
N MET A 53 -0.54 32.84 1.92
CA MET A 53 0.41 33.89 1.47
C MET A 53 -0.27 35.18 0.99
N LYS A 54 -1.40 35.58 1.59
CA LYS A 54 -2.04 36.88 1.29
C LYS A 54 -1.26 38.12 1.78
N HIS A 55 -0.06 37.95 2.33
CA HIS A 55 0.72 39.06 2.90
C HIS A 55 2.18 39.15 2.46
N PHE A 56 2.55 38.82 1.22
CA PHE A 56 3.79 39.35 0.64
C PHE A 56 3.63 39.59 -0.87
N LYS A 57 3.35 40.85 -1.25
CA LYS A 57 3.57 41.31 -2.62
C LYS A 57 5.03 41.73 -2.74
N LEU A 58 5.78 41.04 -3.59
CA LEU A 58 7.01 41.56 -4.19
C LEU A 58 6.89 41.37 -5.69
N ASP A 59 6.98 42.49 -6.40
CA ASP A 59 6.92 42.57 -7.85
C ASP A 59 8.13 41.86 -8.46
N GLY A 60 7.87 40.83 -9.27
CA GLY A 60 8.86 40.09 -10.05
C GLY A 60 8.18 39.44 -11.25
N GLU A 61 8.74 39.68 -12.43
CA GLU A 61 8.34 39.12 -13.72
C GLU A 61 8.00 37.61 -13.66
N PRO A 62 7.04 37.13 -14.46
CA PRO A 62 6.60 35.74 -14.40
C PRO A 62 7.71 34.82 -14.92
N VAL A 63 8.38 34.14 -13.99
CA VAL A 63 9.20 32.96 -14.32
C VAL A 63 8.24 31.93 -14.93
N SER A 64 8.46 31.57 -16.19
CA SER A 64 7.71 30.52 -16.87
C SER A 64 8.06 29.16 -16.23
N SER A 65 7.39 28.80 -15.13
CA SER A 65 7.35 27.41 -14.69
C SER A 65 6.49 26.65 -15.70
N SER A 66 7.10 25.69 -16.40
CA SER A 66 6.35 24.75 -17.22
C SER A 66 5.46 23.92 -16.31
N SER A 67 4.20 24.32 -16.16
CA SER A 67 3.19 23.60 -15.38
C SER A 67 2.99 22.23 -16.02
N GLN A 68 3.62 21.18 -15.48
CA GLN A 68 3.46 19.82 -15.97
C GLN A 68 2.13 19.24 -15.47
N SER A 69 1.02 19.66 -16.06
CA SER A 69 -0.25 19.01 -15.78
C SER A 69 -0.29 17.61 -16.38
N LEU A 70 -0.59 16.58 -15.57
CA LEU A 70 -0.82 15.22 -16.04
C LEU A 70 -2.28 15.05 -16.46
N GLU A 71 -2.54 14.56 -17.67
CA GLU A 71 -3.90 14.31 -18.13
C GLU A 71 -4.28 12.83 -17.99
N VAL A 72 -5.27 12.53 -17.16
CA VAL A 72 -5.80 11.17 -16.99
C VAL A 72 -7.19 11.08 -17.61
N PRO A 73 -7.48 10.05 -18.44
CA PRO A 73 -8.84 9.82 -18.93
C PRO A 73 -9.83 9.67 -17.77
N PHE A 74 -10.91 10.45 -17.78
CA PHE A 74 -11.90 10.44 -16.71
C PHE A 74 -13.34 10.39 -17.27
N VAL A 75 -14.21 9.67 -16.57
CA VAL A 75 -15.64 9.62 -16.86
C VAL A 75 -16.42 9.87 -15.57
N LYS A 76 -17.34 10.83 -15.61
CA LYS A 76 -18.29 11.07 -14.51
C LYS A 76 -19.33 9.95 -14.48
N GLY A 77 -19.06 8.93 -13.68
CA GLY A 77 -19.89 7.74 -13.49
C GLY A 77 -19.48 7.00 -12.22
N THR A 78 -20.45 6.40 -11.54
CA THR A 78 -20.23 5.60 -10.34
C THR A 78 -20.56 4.14 -10.62
N LEU A 79 -19.80 3.23 -10.00
CA LEU A 79 -20.05 1.80 -10.04
C LEU A 79 -20.51 1.32 -8.67
N ASN A 80 -21.62 0.59 -8.59
CA ASN A 80 -22.03 -0.06 -7.35
C ASN A 80 -21.54 -1.52 -7.36
N ALA A 81 -20.46 -1.79 -6.62
CA ALA A 81 -19.83 -3.11 -6.54
C ALA A 81 -20.69 -4.15 -5.81
N SER A 82 -21.72 -3.74 -5.06
CA SER A 82 -22.64 -4.63 -4.34
C SER A 82 -23.78 -5.16 -5.22
N LEU A 83 -23.89 -4.72 -6.48
CA LEU A 83 -24.89 -5.22 -7.41
C LEU A 83 -24.57 -6.66 -7.85
N PRO A 84 -25.59 -7.48 -8.19
CA PRO A 84 -25.36 -8.78 -8.81
C PRO A 84 -24.48 -8.66 -10.05
N LEU A 85 -23.54 -9.61 -10.22
CA LEU A 85 -22.52 -9.57 -11.28
C LEU A 85 -23.10 -9.39 -12.69
N GLU A 86 -24.32 -9.87 -12.95
CA GLU A 86 -25.00 -9.71 -14.23
C GLU A 86 -25.25 -8.25 -14.63
N TYR A 87 -25.56 -7.37 -13.68
CA TYR A 87 -25.73 -5.95 -13.91
C TYR A 87 -24.39 -5.23 -13.97
N LEU A 88 -23.47 -5.63 -13.09
CA LEU A 88 -22.13 -5.06 -13.00
C LEU A 88 -21.35 -5.16 -14.33
N ARG A 89 -21.45 -6.29 -15.03
CA ARG A 89 -20.77 -6.53 -16.33
C ARG A 89 -21.10 -5.47 -17.38
N ALA A 90 -22.36 -5.05 -17.47
CA ALA A 90 -22.78 -4.07 -18.47
C ALA A 90 -22.20 -2.67 -18.16
N ASP A 91 -22.22 -2.27 -16.89
CA ASP A 91 -21.69 -0.98 -16.44
C ASP A 91 -20.17 -0.92 -16.59
N VAL A 92 -19.46 -2.01 -16.26
CA VAL A 92 -18.02 -2.16 -16.47
C VAL A 92 -17.64 -1.97 -17.95
N LEU A 93 -18.35 -2.61 -18.88
CA LEU A 93 -18.09 -2.44 -20.32
C LEU A 93 -18.40 -1.01 -20.80
N ASN A 94 -19.46 -0.39 -20.30
CA ASN A 94 -19.82 0.98 -20.66
C ASN A 94 -18.74 1.97 -20.19
N LEU A 95 -18.23 1.80 -18.98
CA LEU A 95 -17.12 2.63 -18.47
C LEU A 95 -15.84 2.40 -19.27
N ALA A 96 -15.48 1.14 -19.56
CA ALA A 96 -14.30 0.83 -20.38
C ALA A 96 -14.40 1.44 -21.80
N GLN A 97 -15.58 1.40 -22.42
CA GLN A 97 -15.86 2.07 -23.69
C GLN A 97 -15.75 3.59 -23.58
N ALA A 98 -16.34 4.19 -22.54
CA ALA A 98 -16.32 5.64 -22.33
C ALA A 98 -14.91 6.18 -22.07
N LEU A 99 -14.10 5.47 -21.28
CA LEU A 99 -12.69 5.78 -21.03
C LEU A 99 -11.82 5.53 -22.27
N LYS A 100 -12.33 4.80 -23.27
CA LYS A 100 -11.61 4.30 -24.44
C LYS A 100 -10.41 3.43 -24.05
N VAL A 101 -10.62 2.50 -23.12
CA VAL A 101 -9.60 1.53 -22.70
C VAL A 101 -9.12 0.75 -23.93
N SER A 102 -7.80 0.65 -24.10
CA SER A 102 -7.18 0.03 -25.28
C SER A 102 -7.70 -1.39 -25.49
N LYS A 103 -8.01 -1.76 -26.74
CA LYS A 103 -8.63 -3.05 -27.16
C LYS A 103 -10.06 -3.30 -26.65
N TRP A 104 -10.46 -2.73 -25.53
CA TRP A 104 -11.83 -2.84 -24.97
C TRP A 104 -12.81 -1.84 -25.60
N TYR A 105 -12.31 -0.80 -26.26
CA TYR A 105 -13.14 0.22 -26.91
C TYR A 105 -13.38 -0.04 -28.41
N ASN A 106 -14.59 0.25 -28.86
CA ASN A 106 -14.96 0.31 -30.26
C ASN A 106 -14.77 1.73 -30.82
N LYS A 107 -13.91 1.90 -31.83
CA LYS A 107 -13.70 3.18 -32.54
C LYS A 107 -14.91 3.64 -33.37
N LYS A 108 -15.75 2.70 -33.81
CA LYS A 108 -16.76 2.92 -34.85
C LYS A 108 -18.18 3.13 -34.30
N ALA A 109 -18.40 2.98 -33.00
CA ALA A 109 -19.73 3.09 -32.38
C ALA A 109 -19.65 3.69 -30.97
N SER A 110 -20.77 4.29 -30.51
CA SER A 110 -20.93 4.83 -29.16
C SER A 110 -21.17 3.76 -28.09
N THR A 111 -21.47 2.53 -28.50
CA THR A 111 -21.66 1.37 -27.63
C THR A 111 -20.56 0.34 -27.87
N THR A 112 -20.23 -0.42 -26.82
CA THR A 112 -19.27 -1.51 -26.95
C THR A 112 -19.75 -2.55 -27.97
N HIS A 113 -18.80 -3.16 -28.67
CA HIS A 113 -19.06 -4.34 -29.52
C HIS A 113 -19.06 -5.64 -28.69
N LEU A 114 -18.63 -5.55 -27.43
CA LEU A 114 -18.50 -6.67 -26.51
C LEU A 114 -19.85 -6.97 -25.86
N ILE A 115 -20.14 -8.25 -25.71
CA ILE A 115 -21.40 -8.74 -25.12
C ILE A 115 -21.23 -8.85 -23.60
N PRO A 116 -22.04 -8.16 -22.77
CA PRO A 116 -21.89 -8.17 -21.30
C PRO A 116 -21.89 -9.58 -20.68
N ARG A 117 -22.70 -10.50 -21.20
CA ARG A 117 -22.77 -11.88 -20.67
C ARG A 117 -21.49 -12.71 -20.87
N ARG A 118 -20.59 -12.27 -21.74
CA ARG A 118 -19.29 -12.91 -21.99
C ARG A 118 -18.15 -12.32 -21.14
N VAL A 119 -18.44 -11.27 -20.37
CA VAL A 119 -17.46 -10.71 -19.43
C VAL A 119 -17.44 -11.57 -18.19
N GLU A 120 -16.26 -12.05 -17.84
CA GLU A 120 -16.01 -12.71 -16.57
C GLU A 120 -15.48 -11.66 -15.58
N LEU A 121 -16.13 -11.59 -14.42
CA LEU A 121 -15.73 -10.72 -13.32
C LEU A 121 -15.37 -11.64 -12.16
N THR A 122 -14.09 -11.66 -11.81
CA THR A 122 -13.58 -12.41 -10.67
C THR A 122 -13.20 -11.42 -9.60
N LYS A 123 -13.94 -11.42 -8.47
CA LYS A 123 -13.58 -10.60 -7.31
C LYS A 123 -12.23 -11.09 -6.79
N ILE A 124 -11.31 -10.16 -6.56
CA ILE A 124 -10.03 -10.45 -5.90
C ILE A 124 -10.23 -10.12 -4.42
N THR A 125 -10.15 -11.15 -3.58
CA THR A 125 -10.28 -11.07 -2.11
C THR A 125 -8.96 -10.59 -1.49
N GLY A 126 -9.00 -10.07 -0.25
CA GLY A 126 -7.82 -9.58 0.48
C GLY A 126 -7.53 -8.07 0.38
N ALA A 127 -8.39 -7.29 -0.29
CA ALA A 127 -8.28 -5.84 -0.31
C ALA A 127 -9.25 -5.20 0.68
N LEU A 128 -8.69 -4.64 1.75
CA LEU A 128 -9.41 -4.19 2.95
C LEU A 128 -10.25 -2.92 2.71
N THR A 129 -9.81 -2.06 1.78
CA THR A 129 -10.38 -0.73 1.57
C THR A 129 -11.09 -0.57 0.23
N ASN A 130 -10.95 -1.54 -0.69
CA ASN A 130 -11.38 -1.42 -2.07
C ASN A 130 -11.97 -2.74 -2.58
N ALA A 131 -13.09 -2.66 -3.30
CA ALA A 131 -13.57 -3.81 -4.07
C ALA A 131 -12.75 -3.94 -5.36
N ILE A 132 -11.97 -5.02 -5.47
CA ILE A 132 -11.11 -5.29 -6.62
C ILE A 132 -11.68 -6.41 -7.47
N PHE A 133 -11.70 -6.24 -8.78
CA PHE A 133 -12.14 -7.25 -9.74
C PHE A 133 -11.12 -7.42 -10.85
N ARG A 134 -10.82 -8.68 -11.21
CA ARG A 134 -10.26 -9.02 -12.50
C ARG A 134 -11.41 -9.05 -13.53
N VAL A 135 -11.26 -8.29 -14.60
CA VAL A 135 -12.22 -8.22 -15.71
C VAL A 135 -11.63 -8.93 -16.92
N GLN A 136 -12.28 -10.00 -17.37
CA GLN A 136 -11.81 -10.85 -18.47
C GLN A 136 -12.83 -10.92 -19.60
N TYR A 137 -12.32 -11.03 -20.83
CA TYR A 137 -13.10 -11.27 -22.04
C TYR A 137 -12.23 -12.05 -23.01
N ASP A 138 -12.79 -13.09 -23.64
CA ASP A 138 -12.05 -13.98 -24.53
C ASP A 138 -11.34 -13.21 -25.66
N GLY A 139 -10.05 -13.46 -25.83
CA GLY A 139 -9.18 -12.78 -26.80
C GLY A 139 -8.72 -11.36 -26.43
N LEU A 140 -9.06 -10.84 -25.23
CA LEU A 140 -8.62 -9.53 -24.75
C LEU A 140 -7.70 -9.63 -23.51
N PRO A 141 -6.74 -8.71 -23.33
CA PRO A 141 -5.99 -8.62 -22.07
C PRO A 141 -6.91 -8.26 -20.90
N SER A 142 -6.71 -8.92 -19.75
CA SER A 142 -7.52 -8.64 -18.56
C SER A 142 -7.30 -7.22 -18.03
N LEU A 143 -8.30 -6.68 -17.37
CA LEU A 143 -8.23 -5.40 -16.65
C LEU A 143 -8.34 -5.64 -15.15
N LEU A 144 -7.68 -4.79 -14.37
CA LEU A 144 -7.90 -4.69 -12.94
C LEU A 144 -8.85 -3.52 -12.71
N LEU A 145 -9.99 -3.78 -12.10
CA LEU A 145 -10.99 -2.79 -11.72
C LEU A 145 -10.94 -2.61 -10.21
N ARG A 146 -10.66 -1.39 -9.76
CA ARG A 146 -10.71 -1.02 -8.34
C ARG A 146 -11.87 -0.05 -8.12
N VAL A 147 -12.74 -0.39 -7.17
CA VAL A 147 -13.89 0.43 -6.76
C VAL A 147 -13.69 0.80 -5.30
N TYR A 148 -13.75 2.10 -5.01
CA TYR A 148 -13.51 2.63 -3.67
C TYR A 148 -14.71 2.35 -2.77
N GLY A 149 -14.43 1.90 -1.53
CA GLY A 149 -15.45 1.73 -0.50
C GLY A 149 -15.96 3.08 0.06
N PRO A 150 -17.12 3.10 0.74
CA PRO A 150 -17.78 4.34 1.18
C PRO A 150 -17.10 5.12 2.33
N GLN A 151 -16.05 4.63 3.00
CA GLN A 151 -15.47 5.32 4.18
C GLN A 151 -13.96 5.08 4.42
N VAL A 152 -13.05 5.74 3.69
CA VAL A 152 -11.61 5.76 4.08
C VAL A 152 -10.90 7.11 3.78
N ASP A 153 -11.60 8.24 3.83
CA ASP A 153 -10.98 9.55 3.56
C ASP A 153 -10.10 10.05 4.74
N SER A 154 -10.17 9.41 5.91
CA SER A 154 -9.40 9.82 7.10
C SER A 154 -7.92 9.40 7.04
N ILE A 155 -7.60 8.30 6.35
CA ILE A 155 -6.25 7.69 6.34
C ILE A 155 -5.50 7.99 5.04
N ILE A 156 -6.17 8.01 3.88
CA ILE A 156 -5.53 8.05 2.55
C ILE A 156 -6.02 9.26 1.75
N ASP A 157 -5.09 10.09 1.27
CA ASP A 157 -5.39 11.19 0.34
C ASP A 157 -5.53 10.62 -1.09
N ARG A 158 -6.77 10.43 -1.53
CA ARG A 158 -7.10 9.82 -2.83
C ARG A 158 -6.67 10.66 -4.03
N ASP A 159 -6.70 11.98 -3.90
CA ASP A 159 -6.28 12.87 -4.97
C ASP A 159 -4.76 12.85 -5.14
N TYR A 160 -4.02 12.75 -4.04
CA TYR A 160 -2.58 12.52 -4.06
C TYR A 160 -2.21 11.11 -4.54
N GLU A 161 -2.94 10.07 -4.13
CA GLU A 161 -2.76 8.70 -4.64
C GLU A 161 -2.93 8.66 -6.17
N LEU A 162 -3.95 9.34 -6.69
CA LEU A 162 -4.18 9.44 -8.12
C LEU A 162 -3.06 10.22 -8.84
N GLN A 163 -2.54 11.29 -8.23
CA GLN A 163 -1.35 12.00 -8.73
C GLN A 163 -0.14 11.06 -8.85
N VAL A 164 0.11 10.28 -7.80
CA VAL A 164 1.18 9.29 -7.75
C VAL A 164 1.01 8.26 -8.86
N LEU A 165 -0.15 7.62 -8.96
CA LEU A 165 -0.42 6.59 -9.97
C LEU A 165 -0.28 7.12 -11.40
N ALA A 166 -0.78 8.33 -11.67
CA ALA A 166 -0.65 8.97 -12.98
C ALA A 166 0.83 9.23 -13.34
N ARG A 167 1.61 9.72 -12.38
CA ARG A 167 3.06 9.98 -12.54
C ARG A 167 3.83 8.67 -12.73
N LEU A 168 3.51 7.61 -11.99
CA LEU A 168 4.16 6.31 -12.13
C LEU A 168 3.86 5.67 -13.48
N SER A 169 2.60 5.72 -13.92
CA SER A 169 2.20 5.19 -15.23
C SER A 169 2.89 5.93 -16.38
N SER A 170 3.17 7.23 -16.27
CA SER A 170 3.89 7.98 -17.31
C SER A 170 5.39 7.62 -17.37
N HIS A 171 5.97 7.18 -16.25
CA HIS A 171 7.35 6.72 -16.15
C HIS A 171 7.51 5.20 -16.40
N ASN A 172 6.44 4.50 -16.79
CA ASN A 172 6.39 3.04 -16.92
C ASN A 172 6.83 2.29 -15.63
N VAL A 173 6.47 2.84 -14.48
CA VAL A 173 6.67 2.21 -13.17
C VAL A 173 5.32 1.68 -12.69
N GLY A 174 5.27 0.40 -12.34
CA GLY A 174 4.04 -0.27 -11.89
C GLY A 174 3.04 -0.54 -13.03
N PRO A 175 1.81 -0.97 -12.68
CA PRO A 175 0.74 -1.22 -13.64
C PRO A 175 0.28 0.07 -14.36
N LYS A 176 -0.09 -0.04 -15.64
CA LYS A 176 -0.62 1.11 -16.39
C LYS A 176 -2.00 1.53 -15.88
N LEU A 177 -2.20 2.84 -15.67
CA LEU A 177 -3.50 3.42 -15.38
C LEU A 177 -4.24 3.71 -16.70
N TYR A 178 -5.35 3.02 -16.94
CA TYR A 178 -6.15 3.23 -18.16
C TYR A 178 -7.13 4.39 -18.04
N GLY A 179 -7.61 4.69 -16.83
CA GLY A 179 -8.47 5.83 -16.56
C GLY A 179 -9.29 5.67 -15.29
N CYS A 180 -9.92 6.77 -14.89
CA CYS A 180 -10.65 6.89 -13.62
C CYS A 180 -12.12 7.22 -13.83
N PHE A 181 -12.94 6.86 -12.86
CA PHE A 181 -14.32 7.28 -12.75
C PHE A 181 -14.59 7.76 -11.32
N THR A 182 -15.80 8.20 -11.02
CA THR A 182 -16.11 8.94 -9.79
C THR A 182 -15.69 8.19 -8.52
N ASN A 183 -15.87 6.87 -8.48
CA ASN A 183 -15.56 6.04 -7.31
C ASN A 183 -14.65 4.84 -7.64
N GLY A 184 -13.72 5.01 -8.58
CA GLY A 184 -12.79 3.93 -8.90
C GLY A 184 -11.95 4.17 -10.15
N ARG A 185 -11.24 3.12 -10.57
CA ARG A 185 -10.28 3.18 -11.68
C ARG A 185 -10.08 1.83 -12.38
N PHE A 186 -9.63 1.90 -13.62
CA PHE A 186 -9.14 0.75 -14.38
C PHE A 186 -7.62 0.80 -14.52
N GLU A 187 -6.99 -0.31 -14.18
CA GLU A 187 -5.55 -0.54 -14.26
C GLU A 187 -5.25 -1.76 -15.13
N GLN A 188 -3.99 -1.89 -15.52
CA GLN A 188 -3.47 -3.10 -16.12
C GLN A 188 -3.52 -4.26 -15.12
N PHE A 189 -4.18 -5.36 -15.51
CA PHE A 189 -4.00 -6.62 -14.80
C PHE A 189 -2.66 -7.24 -15.20
N LEU A 190 -1.86 -7.66 -14.22
CA LEU A 190 -0.60 -8.35 -14.47
C LEU A 190 -0.89 -9.86 -14.61
N GLU A 191 -0.94 -10.34 -15.85
CA GLU A 191 -1.22 -11.75 -16.12
C GLU A 191 -0.11 -12.66 -15.58
N ASN A 192 -0.49 -13.81 -15.03
CA ASN A 192 0.44 -14.82 -14.50
C ASN A 192 1.41 -14.30 -13.43
N SER A 193 1.05 -13.21 -12.74
CA SER A 193 1.89 -12.66 -11.67
C SER A 193 1.77 -13.48 -10.40
N LYS A 194 2.89 -13.65 -9.68
CA LYS A 194 2.94 -14.22 -8.33
C LYS A 194 3.56 -13.21 -7.38
N THR A 195 2.91 -12.97 -6.24
CA THR A 195 3.49 -12.20 -5.13
C THR A 195 4.71 -12.92 -4.57
N LEU A 196 5.67 -12.15 -4.06
CA LEU A 196 6.78 -12.70 -3.30
C LEU A 196 6.28 -13.21 -1.94
N THR A 197 7.04 -14.13 -1.38
CA THR A 197 6.86 -14.63 -0.02
C THR A 197 7.94 -14.09 0.90
N LYS A 198 7.79 -14.31 2.21
CA LYS A 198 8.81 -14.00 3.22
C LYS A 198 10.16 -14.67 2.93
N ASP A 199 10.17 -15.82 2.25
CA ASP A 199 11.39 -16.55 1.91
C ASP A 199 12.02 -16.00 0.62
N ASP A 200 11.20 -15.59 -0.36
CA ASP A 200 11.67 -15.02 -1.62
C ASP A 200 12.47 -13.72 -1.42
N ILE A 201 12.03 -12.84 -0.51
CA ILE A 201 12.75 -11.58 -0.23
C ILE A 201 14.14 -11.80 0.38
N ARG A 202 14.40 -12.98 0.96
CA ARG A 202 15.68 -13.36 1.57
C ARG A 202 16.64 -14.01 0.59
N ASP A 203 16.15 -14.52 -0.54
CA ASP A 203 17.03 -15.05 -1.58
C ASP A 203 17.96 -13.94 -2.06
N TRP A 204 19.26 -14.17 -1.97
CA TRP A 204 20.28 -13.14 -2.21
C TRP A 204 20.18 -12.51 -3.60
N LYS A 205 19.79 -13.27 -4.63
CA LYS A 205 19.57 -12.73 -5.99
C LYS A 205 18.29 -11.93 -6.06
N THR A 206 17.21 -12.43 -5.49
CA THR A 206 15.92 -11.71 -5.44
C THR A 206 16.07 -10.40 -4.67
N ALA A 207 16.75 -10.41 -3.54
CA ALA A 207 17.14 -9.21 -2.77
C ALA A 207 17.92 -8.20 -3.64
N GLN A 208 18.89 -8.65 -4.44
CA GLN A 208 19.57 -7.77 -5.41
C GLN A 208 18.61 -7.16 -6.43
N ARG A 209 17.62 -7.91 -6.94
CA ARG A 209 16.60 -7.39 -7.88
C ARG A 209 15.72 -6.34 -7.22
N ILE A 210 15.26 -6.60 -6.00
CA ILE A 210 14.45 -5.67 -5.21
C ILE A 210 15.25 -4.37 -5.01
N ALA A 211 16.51 -4.47 -4.61
CA ALA A 211 17.42 -3.34 -4.46
C ALA A 211 17.51 -2.47 -5.74
N ARG A 212 17.67 -3.10 -6.91
CA ARG A 212 17.70 -2.38 -8.20
C ARG A 212 16.36 -1.74 -8.53
N ARG A 213 15.23 -2.43 -8.28
CA ARG A 213 13.88 -1.87 -8.49
C ARG A 213 13.59 -0.68 -7.57
N MET A 214 14.00 -0.73 -6.30
CA MET A 214 13.90 0.42 -5.39
C MET A 214 14.77 1.58 -5.88
N LYS A 215 16.00 1.31 -6.34
CA LYS A 215 16.87 2.36 -6.92
C LYS A 215 16.25 2.99 -8.16
N GLU A 216 15.61 2.21 -9.02
CA GLU A 216 14.89 2.71 -10.19
C GLU A 216 13.73 3.62 -9.82
N LEU A 217 13.00 3.29 -8.75
CA LEU A 217 11.95 4.15 -8.20
C LEU A 217 12.54 5.46 -7.67
N HIS A 218 13.54 5.37 -6.79
CA HIS A 218 14.16 6.51 -6.11
C HIS A 218 14.87 7.48 -7.07
N SER A 219 15.42 6.98 -8.18
CA SER A 219 16.12 7.81 -9.18
C SER A 219 15.27 8.17 -10.40
N GLY A 220 14.23 7.38 -10.69
CA GLY A 220 13.46 7.49 -11.92
C GLY A 220 12.18 8.30 -11.80
N VAL A 221 11.66 8.49 -10.58
CA VAL A 221 10.43 9.25 -10.33
C VAL A 221 10.81 10.55 -9.60
N PRO A 222 10.75 11.71 -10.29
CA PRO A 222 11.11 12.98 -9.68
C PRO A 222 10.07 13.40 -8.63
N LEU A 223 10.56 13.96 -7.53
CA LEU A 223 9.72 14.63 -6.54
C LEU A 223 9.20 15.97 -7.08
N LEU A 224 7.98 16.31 -6.69
CA LEU A 224 7.35 17.60 -6.95
C LEU A 224 7.87 18.63 -5.93
N PRO A 225 7.94 19.91 -6.30
CA PRO A 225 8.44 20.95 -5.39
C PRO A 225 7.72 20.99 -4.03
N PHE A 226 6.40 20.78 -4.02
CA PHE A 226 5.64 20.75 -2.76
C PHE A 226 5.95 19.51 -1.91
N GLU A 227 6.28 18.37 -2.52
CA GLU A 227 6.66 17.15 -1.78
C GLU A 227 8.00 17.38 -1.06
N ILE A 228 8.95 18.04 -1.73
CA ILE A 228 10.24 18.43 -1.14
C ILE A 228 10.02 19.45 -0.02
N ALA A 229 9.22 20.49 -0.27
CA ALA A 229 8.97 21.58 0.68
C ALA A 229 8.31 21.10 1.98
N ARG A 230 7.42 20.09 1.91
CA ARG A 230 6.79 19.50 3.10
C ARG A 230 7.72 18.59 3.91
N GLY A 231 8.82 18.13 3.31
CA GLY A 231 9.77 17.24 3.98
C GLY A 231 9.36 15.76 3.95
N PRO A 232 9.97 14.91 4.79
CA PRO A 232 9.76 13.46 4.78
C PRO A 232 8.31 13.06 5.11
N SER A 233 7.69 12.28 4.23
CA SER A 233 6.31 11.83 4.35
C SER A 233 6.04 10.94 5.56
N SER A 234 7.05 10.19 6.03
CA SER A 234 6.94 9.39 7.26
C SER A 234 6.67 10.28 8.48
N TRP A 235 7.40 11.39 8.62
CA TRP A 235 7.23 12.35 9.71
C TRP A 235 5.92 13.13 9.59
N LEU A 236 5.51 13.52 8.38
CA LEU A 236 4.21 14.17 8.17
C LEU A 236 3.04 13.27 8.61
N ARG A 237 3.11 11.97 8.31
CA ARG A 237 2.10 10.99 8.76
C ARG A 237 2.16 10.76 10.25
N LEU A 238 3.37 10.58 10.81
CA LEU A 238 3.58 10.45 12.24
C LEU A 238 2.98 11.63 13.01
N ASP A 239 3.26 12.86 12.60
CA ASP A 239 2.73 14.07 13.24
C ASP A 239 1.18 14.10 13.20
N LYS A 240 0.58 13.73 12.05
CA LYS A 240 -0.89 13.61 11.91
C LYS A 240 -1.45 12.53 12.84
N TRP A 241 -0.84 11.35 12.86
CA TRP A 241 -1.32 10.19 13.62
C TRP A 241 -1.17 10.38 15.13
N VAL A 242 -0.03 10.90 15.58
CA VAL A 242 0.21 11.24 16.97
C VAL A 242 -0.79 12.30 17.44
N LYS A 243 -1.11 13.30 16.62
CA LYS A 243 -2.15 14.27 16.93
C LYS A 243 -3.52 13.61 17.16
N VAL A 244 -3.93 12.71 16.26
CA VAL A 244 -5.20 11.97 16.39
C VAL A 244 -5.24 11.15 17.68
N ILE A 245 -4.16 10.43 18.02
CA ILE A 245 -4.07 9.64 19.25
C ILE A 245 -4.08 10.56 20.49
N ASN A 246 -3.38 11.70 20.43
CA ASN A 246 -3.33 12.68 21.51
C ASN A 246 -4.69 13.31 21.82
N GLU A 247 -5.56 13.45 20.81
CA GLU A 247 -6.89 14.03 20.97
C GLU A 247 -7.92 13.01 21.52
N SER A 248 -7.63 11.70 21.45
CA SER A 248 -8.53 10.64 21.91
C SER A 248 -8.39 10.31 23.42
N ALA A 249 -9.38 9.59 23.97
CA ALA A 249 -9.31 9.06 25.33
C ALA A 249 -8.19 8.02 25.51
N TRP A 250 -7.75 7.39 24.42
CA TRP A 250 -6.72 6.36 24.42
C TRP A 250 -5.39 6.86 25.00
N SER A 251 -4.95 8.07 24.63
CA SER A 251 -3.71 8.68 25.14
C SER A 251 -3.77 9.10 26.61
N ARG A 252 -4.97 9.28 27.16
CA ARG A 252 -5.20 9.66 28.57
C ARG A 252 -5.23 8.47 29.51
N ASN A 253 -5.29 7.25 28.97
CA ASN A 253 -5.32 6.02 29.74
C ASN A 253 -3.92 5.42 29.85
N ASP A 254 -3.26 5.62 30.99
CA ASP A 254 -1.92 5.09 31.25
C ASP A 254 -1.84 3.56 31.11
N ALA A 255 -2.92 2.82 31.34
CA ALA A 255 -2.92 1.37 31.14
C ALA A 255 -2.75 1.01 29.65
N ASN A 256 -3.35 1.78 28.74
CA ASN A 256 -3.14 1.59 27.30
C ASN A 256 -1.69 1.88 26.92
N ILE A 257 -1.14 2.98 27.43
CA ILE A 257 0.24 3.39 27.20
C ILE A 257 1.22 2.32 27.68
N GLN A 258 1.07 1.85 28.92
CA GLN A 258 1.96 0.86 29.51
C GLN A 258 1.84 -0.50 28.83
N LYS A 259 0.62 -0.89 28.41
CA LYS A 259 0.37 -2.16 27.72
C LYS A 259 0.93 -2.18 26.30
N VAL A 260 0.76 -1.10 25.53
CA VAL A 260 1.03 -1.04 24.09
C VAL A 260 2.32 -0.30 23.77
N LEU A 261 2.47 0.94 24.22
CA LEU A 261 3.69 1.73 24.00
C LEU A 261 4.84 1.35 24.91
N THR A 262 4.56 0.56 25.95
CA THR A 262 5.55 0.05 26.91
C THR A 262 6.41 1.18 27.49
N CYS A 263 5.77 2.24 27.96
CA CYS A 263 6.41 3.34 28.68
C CYS A 263 5.49 3.87 29.79
N GLN A 264 5.96 4.82 30.60
CA GLN A 264 5.26 5.27 31.81
C GLN A 264 3.91 5.93 31.49
N ASN A 265 3.92 6.86 30.54
CA ASN A 265 2.78 7.72 30.18
C ASN A 265 3.01 8.37 28.80
N TRP A 266 1.93 8.95 28.26
CA TRP A 266 1.94 9.57 26.94
C TRP A 266 2.93 10.74 26.80
N PRO A 267 3.08 11.67 27.78
CA PRO A 267 4.10 12.71 27.71
C PRO A 267 5.53 12.19 27.53
N PHE A 268 5.90 11.13 28.23
CA PHE A 268 7.22 10.51 28.08
C PHE A 268 7.42 9.92 26.68
N PHE A 269 6.40 9.27 26.12
CA PHE A 269 6.45 8.78 24.74
C PHE A 269 6.72 9.91 23.73
N LEU A 270 6.01 11.04 23.87
CA LEU A 270 6.23 12.21 23.02
C LEU A 270 7.65 12.79 23.20
N GLU A 271 8.16 12.82 24.43
CA GLU A 271 9.53 13.27 24.70
C GLU A 271 10.56 12.37 24.03
N ALA A 272 10.42 11.04 24.16
CA ALA A 272 11.32 10.09 23.52
C ALA A 272 11.31 10.22 21.99
N MET A 273 10.12 10.39 21.39
CA MET A 273 9.98 10.65 19.95
C MET A 273 10.64 11.97 19.55
N ALA A 274 10.49 13.03 20.34
CA ALA A 274 11.12 14.33 20.08
C ALA A 274 12.65 14.26 20.18
N ARG A 275 13.20 13.57 21.19
CA ARG A 275 14.65 13.31 21.31
C ARG A 275 15.21 12.60 20.08
N TYR A 276 14.50 11.57 19.60
CA TYR A 276 14.87 10.84 18.39
C TYR A 276 14.83 11.72 17.14
N ARG A 277 13.76 12.51 16.98
CA ARG A 277 13.61 13.44 15.86
C ARG A 277 14.74 14.48 15.84
N GLN A 278 15.04 15.09 16.99
CA GLN A 278 16.13 16.05 17.13
C GLN A 278 17.49 15.42 16.75
N TRP A 279 17.76 14.20 17.22
CA TRP A 279 19.00 13.50 16.87
C TRP A 279 19.15 13.26 15.36
N LEU A 280 18.06 12.92 14.66
CA LEU A 280 18.08 12.81 13.20
C LEU A 280 18.31 14.17 12.53
N GLU A 281 17.63 15.22 12.99
CA GLU A 281 17.77 16.59 12.46
C GLU A 281 19.22 17.08 12.62
N ASP A 282 19.83 16.88 13.78
CA ASP A 282 21.24 17.21 14.05
C ASP A 282 22.20 16.41 13.13
N THR A 283 21.87 15.14 12.88
CA THR A 283 22.70 14.26 12.05
C THR A 283 22.65 14.66 10.57
N TYR A 284 21.47 14.93 10.04
CA TYR A 284 21.30 15.23 8.62
C TYR A 284 21.46 16.72 8.27
N LYS A 285 21.37 17.60 9.27
CA LYS A 285 21.43 19.08 9.18
C LYS A 285 20.30 19.74 8.40
N ASP A 286 19.91 19.17 7.26
CA ASP A 286 18.78 19.61 6.44
C ASP A 286 17.81 18.43 6.21
N PRO A 287 16.59 18.49 6.75
CA PRO A 287 15.59 17.43 6.59
C PRO A 287 15.04 17.31 5.17
N HIS A 288 15.18 18.35 4.33
CA HIS A 288 14.70 18.39 2.95
C HIS A 288 15.74 17.92 1.94
N ARG A 289 17.02 17.87 2.32
CA ARG A 289 18.10 17.42 1.45
C ARG A 289 18.13 15.90 1.34
N GLY A 290 18.24 15.43 0.09
CA GLY A 290 18.43 14.00 -0.21
C GLY A 290 17.14 13.18 -0.15
N LEU A 291 15.97 13.83 -0.19
CA LEU A 291 14.69 13.15 -0.34
C LEU A 291 14.55 12.59 -1.76
N VAL A 292 13.92 11.42 -1.85
CA VAL A 292 13.57 10.75 -3.10
C VAL A 292 12.11 10.29 -3.04
N PHE A 293 11.56 9.90 -4.18
CA PHE A 293 10.25 9.27 -4.20
C PHE A 293 10.37 7.82 -3.71
N CYS A 294 9.90 7.57 -2.49
CA CYS A 294 9.95 6.25 -1.83
C CYS A 294 8.59 5.53 -1.94
N HIS A 295 8.63 4.20 -1.92
CA HIS A 295 7.43 3.38 -1.78
C HIS A 295 6.82 3.49 -0.39
N ASN A 296 7.69 3.44 0.64
CA ASN A 296 7.42 3.41 2.08
C ASN A 296 6.68 2.16 2.59
N ASP A 297 6.39 1.19 1.73
CA ASP A 297 5.67 -0.05 2.09
C ASP A 297 6.06 -1.23 1.18
N ALA A 298 7.35 -1.41 0.94
CA ALA A 298 7.88 -2.46 0.06
C ALA A 298 7.88 -3.86 0.73
N GLN A 299 6.77 -4.24 1.35
CA GLN A 299 6.55 -5.59 1.89
C GLN A 299 6.39 -6.63 0.77
N TYR A 300 6.59 -7.92 1.07
CA TYR A 300 6.63 -8.97 0.04
C TYR A 300 5.31 -9.14 -0.72
N GLY A 301 4.17 -8.79 -0.11
CA GLY A 301 2.86 -8.77 -0.79
C GLY A 301 2.75 -7.71 -1.89
N ASN A 302 3.55 -6.65 -1.82
CA ASN A 302 3.59 -5.54 -2.79
C ASN A 302 4.63 -5.74 -3.90
N LEU A 303 5.29 -6.91 -3.93
CA LEU A 303 6.32 -7.28 -4.88
C LEU A 303 5.86 -8.49 -5.70
N LEU A 304 5.85 -8.37 -7.02
CA LEU A 304 5.32 -9.42 -7.90
C LEU A 304 6.29 -9.79 -9.01
N PHE A 305 6.50 -11.09 -9.21
CA PHE A 305 7.07 -11.58 -10.46
C PHE A 305 5.97 -11.77 -11.50
N THR A 306 6.10 -11.08 -12.63
CA THR A 306 5.18 -11.17 -13.78
C THR A 306 5.42 -12.41 -14.66
N SER A 307 6.53 -13.10 -14.44
CA SER A 307 6.86 -14.38 -15.09
C SER A 307 7.92 -15.12 -14.28
N PRO A 308 8.04 -16.45 -14.42
CA PRO A 308 9.11 -17.20 -13.76
C PRO A 308 10.50 -16.65 -14.07
N VAL A 309 11.32 -16.52 -13.03
CA VAL A 309 12.74 -16.17 -13.14
C VAL A 309 13.50 -17.43 -13.55
N ALA A 310 14.38 -17.30 -14.54
CA ALA A 310 15.20 -18.42 -14.98
C ALA A 310 16.25 -18.72 -13.90
N PRO A 311 16.49 -20.01 -13.56
CA PRO A 311 17.58 -20.37 -12.67
C PRO A 311 18.89 -19.82 -13.22
N VAL A 312 19.67 -19.18 -12.36
CA VAL A 312 21.02 -18.74 -12.72
C VAL A 312 21.89 -20.01 -12.80
N PRO A 313 22.67 -20.22 -13.87
CA PRO A 313 23.64 -21.32 -13.90
C PRO A 313 24.56 -21.21 -12.68
N PRO A 314 24.97 -22.32 -12.06
CA PRO A 314 25.95 -22.25 -10.98
C PRO A 314 27.20 -21.56 -11.51
N THR A 315 27.51 -20.40 -10.94
CA THR A 315 28.73 -19.66 -11.29
C THR A 315 29.91 -20.59 -11.01
N PRO A 316 30.84 -20.80 -11.95
CA PRO A 316 32.08 -21.49 -11.64
C PRO A 316 32.72 -20.78 -10.44
N ALA A 317 33.24 -21.53 -9.48
CA ALA A 317 34.09 -21.00 -8.43
C ALA A 317 35.40 -20.49 -9.08
N THR A 318 35.34 -19.33 -9.74
CA THR A 318 36.53 -18.64 -10.20
C THR A 318 37.22 -18.04 -8.99
N SER A 319 38.50 -18.37 -8.90
CA SER A 319 39.47 -17.91 -7.92
C SER A 319 39.23 -16.47 -7.46
N VAL A 320 39.39 -16.30 -6.15
CA VAL A 320 39.48 -15.05 -5.42
C VAL A 320 40.44 -14.10 -6.17
N ASP A 321 39.92 -13.30 -7.11
CA ASP A 321 40.67 -12.17 -7.63
C ASP A 321 40.71 -11.14 -6.51
N SER A 322 41.89 -11.06 -5.92
CA SER A 322 42.26 -10.16 -4.86
C SER A 322 42.07 -8.71 -5.31
N PHE A 323 40.90 -8.14 -5.03
CA PHE A 323 40.86 -6.73 -4.66
C PHE A 323 41.75 -6.56 -3.42
N ASP A 324 42.57 -5.52 -3.39
CA ASP A 324 43.46 -5.19 -2.27
C ASP A 324 42.61 -4.96 -1.00
N THR A 325 42.45 -5.99 -0.15
CA THR A 325 41.38 -6.05 0.88
C THR A 325 41.76 -5.41 2.21
N SER A 326 42.23 -4.16 2.24
CA SER A 326 42.24 -3.42 3.52
C SER A 326 40.91 -2.69 3.80
N ASP A 327 40.09 -2.41 2.77
CA ASP A 327 38.91 -1.54 2.88
C ASP A 327 37.56 -2.16 2.51
N SER A 328 37.51 -3.45 2.15
CA SER A 328 36.24 -4.13 1.80
C SER A 328 35.31 -4.26 3.01
N LEU A 329 34.04 -3.88 2.86
CA LEU A 329 33.03 -4.05 3.91
C LEU A 329 32.56 -5.50 4.08
N PHE A 330 32.78 -6.35 3.07
CA PHE A 330 32.39 -7.77 3.09
C PHE A 330 33.33 -8.62 3.95
N PRO A 331 32.81 -9.65 4.66
CA PRO A 331 33.66 -10.63 5.33
C PRO A 331 34.57 -11.34 4.33
N THR A 332 35.83 -11.58 4.70
CA THR A 332 36.80 -12.31 3.86
C THR A 332 36.39 -13.76 3.59
N THR A 333 35.46 -14.30 4.38
CA THR A 333 34.90 -15.65 4.24
C THR A 333 33.63 -15.70 3.38
N SER A 334 33.17 -14.57 2.85
CA SER A 334 31.96 -14.52 2.03
C SER A 334 32.18 -15.24 0.70
N ASN A 335 31.20 -16.05 0.30
CA ASN A 335 31.18 -16.68 -1.02
C ASN A 335 30.55 -15.78 -2.10
N VAL A 336 30.16 -14.55 -1.75
CA VAL A 336 29.51 -13.60 -2.65
C VAL A 336 30.56 -12.69 -3.26
N SER A 337 30.67 -12.69 -4.60
CA SER A 337 31.55 -11.77 -5.31
C SER A 337 30.95 -10.38 -5.38
N VAL A 338 31.62 -9.40 -4.75
CA VAL A 338 31.23 -7.97 -4.81
C VAL A 338 31.19 -7.46 -6.24
N GLU A 339 32.14 -7.88 -7.10
CA GLU A 339 32.14 -7.48 -8.50
C GLU A 339 30.90 -7.96 -9.24
N GLN A 340 30.42 -9.18 -8.96
CA GLN A 340 29.19 -9.70 -9.56
C GLN A 340 27.93 -8.98 -9.07
N ILE A 341 27.95 -8.45 -7.84
CA ILE A 341 26.88 -7.59 -7.34
C ILE A 341 26.88 -6.25 -8.08
N ILE A 342 28.05 -5.63 -8.24
CA ILE A 342 28.22 -4.31 -8.86
C ILE A 342 27.94 -4.36 -10.38
N LYS A 343 28.35 -5.45 -11.03
CA LYS A 343 28.22 -5.67 -12.47
C LYS A 343 27.43 -6.96 -12.74
N PRO A 344 26.11 -6.96 -12.50
CA PRO A 344 25.28 -8.11 -12.81
C PRO A 344 25.31 -8.39 -14.32
N SER A 345 25.21 -9.67 -14.70
CA SER A 345 25.21 -10.09 -16.10
C SER A 345 24.02 -9.52 -16.88
N ALA A 346 24.14 -9.42 -18.21
CA ALA A 346 23.03 -8.95 -19.05
C ALA A 346 21.76 -9.82 -18.89
N GLN A 347 21.93 -11.14 -18.71
CA GLN A 347 20.82 -12.06 -18.44
C GLN A 347 20.14 -11.78 -17.09
N GLU A 348 20.90 -11.37 -16.07
CA GLU A 348 20.31 -10.96 -14.79
C GLU A 348 19.57 -9.63 -14.94
N GLN A 349 20.16 -8.63 -15.60
CA GLN A 349 19.52 -7.34 -15.81
C GLN A 349 18.20 -7.46 -16.59
N MET A 350 18.16 -8.32 -17.62
CA MET A 350 16.91 -8.62 -18.36
C MET A 350 15.81 -9.23 -17.50
N GLN A 351 16.15 -9.84 -16.37
CA GLN A 351 15.18 -10.44 -15.46
C GLN A 351 14.67 -9.46 -14.40
N ASP A 352 15.32 -8.30 -14.22
CA ASP A 352 14.85 -7.28 -13.27
C ASP A 352 13.49 -6.71 -13.66
N SER A 353 13.23 -6.57 -14.97
CA SER A 353 11.93 -6.10 -15.49
C SER A 353 10.78 -7.07 -15.21
N LYS A 354 11.06 -8.30 -14.76
CA LYS A 354 10.03 -9.25 -14.35
C LYS A 354 9.47 -8.90 -12.97
N LEU A 355 10.23 -8.22 -12.12
CA LEU A 355 9.82 -7.79 -10.80
C LEU A 355 9.10 -6.44 -10.88
N VAL A 356 7.83 -6.44 -10.50
CA VAL A 356 6.97 -5.25 -10.48
C VAL A 356 6.61 -4.93 -9.04
N VAL A 357 6.69 -3.64 -8.71
CA VAL A 357 6.23 -3.09 -7.44
C VAL A 357 4.82 -2.54 -7.65
N ILE A 358 3.92 -2.82 -6.72
CA ILE A 358 2.53 -2.36 -6.74
C ILE A 358 2.17 -1.70 -5.41
N ASP A 359 1.00 -1.09 -5.36
CA ASP A 359 0.39 -0.54 -4.14
C ASP A 359 1.16 0.65 -3.53
N PHE A 360 1.13 1.78 -4.24
CA PHE A 360 1.85 3.00 -3.89
C PHE A 360 1.06 3.92 -2.90
N GLU A 361 0.19 3.34 -2.07
CA GLU A 361 -0.69 4.08 -1.15
C GLU A 361 0.11 4.93 -0.13
N TYR A 362 1.21 4.38 0.37
CA TYR A 362 2.08 5.05 1.35
C TYR A 362 3.22 5.86 0.71
N SER A 363 3.30 5.88 -0.63
CA SER A 363 4.43 6.48 -1.33
C SER A 363 4.50 8.00 -1.18
N GLY A 364 5.71 8.55 -1.34
CA GLY A 364 5.95 9.99 -1.23
C GLY A 364 7.41 10.33 -0.97
N ALA A 365 7.69 11.63 -0.84
CA ALA A 365 9.03 12.14 -0.53
C ALA A 365 9.52 11.58 0.80
N ASN A 366 10.60 10.82 0.79
CA ASN A 366 11.22 10.34 2.01
C ASN A 366 12.73 10.14 1.80
N ARG A 367 13.45 9.85 2.88
CA ARG A 367 14.85 9.43 2.77
C ARG A 367 14.92 8.03 2.16
N PRO A 368 15.84 7.76 1.21
CA PRO A 368 16.01 6.42 0.66
C PRO A 368 16.24 5.37 1.76
N ALA A 369 17.02 5.72 2.78
CA ALA A 369 17.32 4.83 3.90
C ALA A 369 16.11 4.46 4.75
N PHE A 370 15.06 5.28 4.80
CA PHE A 370 13.80 4.91 5.46
C PHE A 370 13.14 3.77 4.70
N ASP A 371 13.03 3.87 3.37
CA ASP A 371 12.38 2.84 2.56
C ASP A 371 13.17 1.52 2.59
N LEU A 372 14.50 1.62 2.57
CA LEU A 372 15.40 0.47 2.73
C LEU A 372 15.24 -0.17 4.12
N ALA A 373 15.28 0.63 5.20
CA ALA A 373 15.08 0.14 6.56
C ALA A 373 13.70 -0.48 6.74
N ASN A 374 12.68 0.07 6.08
CA ASN A 374 11.34 -0.47 6.06
C ASN A 374 11.33 -1.86 5.41
N HIS A 375 11.87 -1.98 4.20
CA HIS A 375 11.97 -3.28 3.52
C HIS A 375 12.73 -4.33 4.35
N PHE A 376 13.82 -3.96 5.04
CA PHE A 376 14.52 -4.88 5.94
C PHE A 376 13.72 -5.23 7.19
N SER A 377 12.84 -4.33 7.67
CA SER A 377 11.94 -4.67 8.77
C SER A 377 10.94 -5.77 8.36
N GLU A 378 10.56 -5.84 7.09
CA GLU A 378 9.61 -6.83 6.56
C GLU A 378 10.18 -8.25 6.52
N TRP A 379 11.51 -8.40 6.60
CA TRP A 379 12.17 -9.72 6.70
C TRP A 379 11.90 -10.40 8.04
N MET A 380 11.41 -9.66 9.04
CA MET A 380 11.03 -10.16 10.36
C MET A 380 9.56 -10.56 10.45
N CYS A 381 8.75 -10.25 9.45
CA CYS A 381 7.29 -10.44 9.49
C CYS A 381 6.86 -11.68 8.70
N ASP A 382 5.83 -12.37 9.19
CA ASP A 382 5.14 -13.44 8.47
C ASP A 382 3.63 -13.27 8.60
N TYR A 383 3.02 -12.61 7.60
CA TYR A 383 1.60 -12.31 7.55
C TYR A 383 0.71 -13.51 7.21
N ASN A 384 1.30 -14.66 6.85
CA ASN A 384 0.57 -15.86 6.42
C ASN A 384 0.47 -16.90 7.54
N CYS A 385 0.62 -16.48 8.80
CA CYS A 385 0.56 -17.35 9.96
C CYS A 385 -0.48 -16.88 10.99
N ALA A 386 -0.87 -17.78 11.91
CA ALA A 386 -1.85 -17.48 12.97
C ALA A 386 -1.45 -16.31 13.89
N GLU A 387 -0.16 -15.99 13.94
CA GLU A 387 0.38 -14.88 14.73
C GLU A 387 0.97 -13.79 13.82
N ALA A 388 0.27 -13.43 12.75
CA ALA A 388 0.70 -12.45 11.73
C ALA A 388 1.14 -11.08 12.29
N TYR A 389 0.69 -10.73 13.51
CA TYR A 389 1.09 -9.52 14.22
C TYR A 389 2.51 -9.58 14.79
N LYS A 390 3.11 -10.78 14.91
CA LYS A 390 4.44 -10.94 15.49
C LYS A 390 5.52 -10.67 14.46
N SER A 391 6.55 -9.97 14.92
CA SER A 391 7.84 -9.87 14.25
C SER A 391 8.86 -10.74 14.98
N ASP A 392 9.75 -11.41 14.25
CA ASP A 392 10.89 -12.17 14.79
C ASP A 392 12.20 -11.43 14.49
N GLU A 393 12.78 -10.79 15.50
CA GLU A 393 14.02 -10.03 15.37
C GLU A 393 15.23 -10.88 15.00
N THR A 394 15.18 -12.20 15.25
CA THR A 394 16.26 -13.11 14.85
C THR A 394 16.33 -13.30 13.34
N LYS A 395 15.28 -12.90 12.61
CA LYS A 395 15.19 -12.93 11.15
C LYS A 395 15.62 -11.64 10.49
N TYR A 396 15.96 -10.59 11.24
CA TYR A 396 16.50 -9.36 10.62
C TYR A 396 17.74 -9.70 9.76
N PRO A 397 17.92 -9.10 8.57
CA PRO A 397 19.04 -9.42 7.70
C PRO A 397 20.38 -9.24 8.42
N THR A 398 21.25 -10.22 8.24
CA THR A 398 22.64 -10.18 8.70
C THR A 398 23.40 -9.05 8.02
N LYS A 399 24.57 -8.68 8.56
CA LYS A 399 25.43 -7.67 7.95
C LYS A 399 25.76 -8.01 6.49
N GLU A 400 26.01 -9.27 6.18
CA GLU A 400 26.33 -9.71 4.81
C GLU A 400 25.13 -9.59 3.87
N GLU A 401 23.93 -9.97 4.31
CA GLU A 401 22.69 -9.80 3.53
C GLU A 401 22.37 -8.31 3.29
N LEU A 402 22.55 -7.46 4.30
CA LEU A 402 22.44 -6.00 4.17
C LEU A 402 23.42 -5.46 3.13
N LEU A 403 24.70 -5.83 3.22
CA LEU A 403 25.70 -5.38 2.24
C LEU A 403 25.36 -5.88 0.83
N ASN A 404 24.97 -7.15 0.65
CA ASN A 404 24.52 -7.67 -0.64
C ASN A 404 23.41 -6.80 -1.27
N PHE A 405 22.44 -6.38 -0.47
CA PHE A 405 21.38 -5.49 -0.91
C PHE A 405 21.91 -4.09 -1.23
N LEU A 406 22.68 -3.49 -0.32
CA LEU A 406 23.14 -2.09 -0.44
C LEU A 406 24.13 -1.88 -1.59
N TYR A 407 25.03 -2.82 -1.85
CA TYR A 407 25.91 -2.74 -3.03
C TYR A 407 25.10 -2.83 -4.32
N SER A 408 24.11 -3.71 -4.40
CA SER A 408 23.22 -3.80 -5.57
C SER A 408 22.44 -2.50 -5.78
N TYR A 409 21.94 -1.90 -4.69
CA TYR A 409 21.25 -0.61 -4.72
C TYR A 409 22.17 0.56 -5.15
N ALA A 410 23.37 0.65 -4.58
CA ALA A 410 24.30 1.76 -4.79
C ALA A 410 25.03 1.70 -6.15
N SER A 411 25.24 0.50 -6.69
CA SER A 411 25.84 0.29 -8.02
C SER A 411 24.85 0.51 -9.15
N HIS A 412 23.55 0.27 -8.92
CA HIS A 412 22.56 0.38 -9.99
C HIS A 412 22.33 1.81 -10.44
N ARG A 413 22.31 2.00 -11.77
CA ARG A 413 22.25 3.33 -12.42
C ARG A 413 23.33 4.30 -11.91
N ARG A 414 24.46 3.77 -11.41
CA ARG A 414 25.60 4.58 -11.01
C ARG A 414 26.23 5.20 -12.26
N GLY A 415 26.19 6.53 -12.37
CA GLY A 415 26.98 7.28 -13.34
C GLY A 415 28.43 7.46 -12.90
N SER A 416 29.17 8.33 -13.59
CA SER A 416 30.48 8.80 -13.12
C SER A 416 30.29 9.66 -11.87
N LYS A 417 30.44 9.04 -10.69
CA LYS A 417 30.45 9.73 -9.40
C LYS A 417 31.88 9.83 -8.88
N ASP A 418 32.21 10.96 -8.25
CA ASP A 418 33.50 11.18 -7.59
C ASP A 418 33.65 10.35 -6.30
N GLN A 419 32.53 10.09 -5.61
CA GLN A 419 32.50 9.28 -4.38
C GLN A 419 32.71 7.79 -4.71
N SER A 420 33.46 7.07 -3.86
CA SER A 420 33.64 5.62 -4.00
C SER A 420 32.33 4.86 -3.69
N ILE A 421 32.17 3.65 -4.22
CA ILE A 421 31.00 2.82 -3.91
C ILE A 421 31.00 2.35 -2.44
N GLU A 422 32.19 2.06 -1.90
CA GLU A 422 32.38 1.66 -0.50
C GLU A 422 31.88 2.72 0.47
N GLU A 423 32.18 3.98 0.19
CA GLU A 423 31.74 5.11 1.01
C GLU A 423 30.22 5.30 0.93
N GLU A 424 29.62 5.25 -0.27
CA GLU A 424 28.16 5.33 -0.44
C GLU A 424 27.44 4.17 0.28
N VAL A 425 27.97 2.95 0.22
CA VAL A 425 27.40 1.79 0.94
C VAL A 425 27.53 1.95 2.45
N ARG A 426 28.67 2.44 2.95
CA ARG A 426 28.89 2.71 4.38
C ARG A 426 27.90 3.76 4.91
N GLU A 427 27.71 4.85 4.17
CA GLU A 427 26.74 5.89 4.49
C GLU A 427 25.32 5.34 4.52
N LEU A 428 24.91 4.59 3.48
CA LEU A 428 23.59 3.97 3.41
C LEU A 428 23.35 2.97 4.55
N TYR A 429 24.34 2.14 4.88
CA TYR A 429 24.24 1.19 5.99
C TYR A 429 24.01 1.92 7.32
N ASN A 430 24.78 2.97 7.57
CA ASN A 430 24.64 3.77 8.78
C ASN A 430 23.27 4.48 8.81
N ASP A 431 22.81 5.03 7.68
CA ASP A 431 21.51 5.69 7.58
C ASP A 431 20.33 4.72 7.75
N VAL A 432 20.44 3.48 7.26
CA VAL A 432 19.42 2.44 7.49
C VAL A 432 19.23 2.20 9.00
N ILE A 433 20.33 2.10 9.75
CA ILE A 433 20.27 1.98 11.21
C ILE A 433 19.64 3.23 11.83
N ARG A 434 20.03 4.43 11.38
CA ARG A 434 19.45 5.69 11.88
C ARG A 434 17.94 5.76 11.68
N GLN A 435 17.43 5.31 10.53
CA GLN A 435 16.01 5.41 10.16
C GLN A 435 15.14 4.29 10.75
N ARG A 436 15.73 3.21 11.28
CA ARG A 436 14.99 2.02 11.74
C ARG A 436 13.98 2.32 12.85
N ALA A 437 14.33 3.15 13.82
CA ALA A 437 13.41 3.58 14.87
C ALA A 437 12.20 4.37 14.31
N CYS A 438 12.38 5.16 13.25
CA CYS A 438 11.29 5.87 12.57
C CYS A 438 10.31 4.88 11.91
N VAL A 439 10.81 3.82 11.30
CA VAL A 439 9.98 2.73 10.73
C VAL A 439 9.13 2.08 11.82
N SER A 440 9.73 1.76 12.97
CA SER A 440 9.02 1.18 14.11
C SER A 440 7.91 2.10 14.63
N LEU A 441 8.21 3.40 14.81
CA LEU A 441 7.20 4.39 15.21
C LEU A 441 6.06 4.50 14.19
N HIS A 442 6.40 4.52 12.90
CA HIS A 442 5.44 4.65 11.81
C HIS A 442 4.38 3.54 11.88
N TRP A 443 4.82 2.29 11.94
CA TRP A 443 3.90 1.16 11.96
C TRP A 443 3.23 0.92 13.32
N ALA A 444 3.87 1.31 14.43
CA ALA A 444 3.24 1.26 15.74
C ALA A 444 2.06 2.24 15.84
N THR A 445 2.26 3.49 15.42
CA THR A 445 1.20 4.52 15.45
C THR A 445 0.09 4.23 14.44
N TRP A 446 0.44 3.74 13.25
CA TRP A 446 -0.54 3.23 12.28
C TRP A 446 -1.43 2.15 12.92
N ALA A 447 -0.85 1.15 13.58
CA ALA A 447 -1.61 0.05 14.15
C ALA A 447 -2.49 0.48 15.34
N ILE A 448 -2.05 1.44 16.15
CA ILE A 448 -2.91 2.03 17.19
C ILE A 448 -4.15 2.68 16.57
N ILE A 449 -4.00 3.39 15.44
CA ILE A 449 -5.14 3.98 14.72
C ILE A 449 -6.05 2.91 14.13
N GLN A 450 -5.49 1.87 13.53
CA GLN A 450 -6.27 0.78 12.94
C GLN A 450 -6.93 -0.14 13.97
N SER A 451 -6.54 -0.07 15.25
CA SER A 451 -7.14 -0.90 16.29
C SER A 451 -8.64 -0.64 16.50
N GLY A 452 -9.14 0.53 16.08
CA GLY A 452 -10.52 0.95 16.35
C GLY A 452 -10.77 1.41 17.80
N GLU A 453 -9.79 1.31 18.70
CA GLU A 453 -9.94 1.66 20.12
C GLU A 453 -9.78 3.18 20.41
N LEU A 454 -9.81 4.03 19.38
CA LEU A 454 -9.68 5.48 19.55
C LEU A 454 -11.03 6.20 19.75
N SER A 455 -12.16 5.57 19.43
CA SER A 455 -13.50 6.14 19.61
C SER A 455 -14.15 5.68 20.92
N ASP A 456 -14.90 6.58 21.55
CA ASP A 456 -15.70 6.27 22.76
C ASP A 456 -16.96 5.44 22.46
N SER A 457 -17.32 5.26 21.18
CA SER A 457 -18.45 4.43 20.76
C SER A 457 -18.04 2.96 20.65
N PRO A 458 -18.74 2.02 21.32
CA PRO A 458 -18.46 0.60 21.19
C PRO A 458 -18.76 0.15 19.77
N VAL A 459 -17.75 -0.40 19.10
CA VAL A 459 -17.94 -1.10 17.84
C VAL A 459 -18.15 -2.58 18.19
N GLU A 460 -19.38 -3.07 18.14
CA GLU A 460 -19.67 -4.49 18.41
C GLU A 460 -19.23 -5.34 17.22
N LYS A 461 -18.33 -6.31 17.47
CA LYS A 461 -17.94 -7.33 16.50
C LYS A 461 -18.66 -8.64 16.83
N VAL A 462 -19.60 -9.07 15.99
CA VAL A 462 -20.35 -10.34 16.14
C VAL A 462 -19.79 -11.36 15.15
N VAL A 463 -19.34 -12.52 15.61
CA VAL A 463 -18.88 -13.61 14.73
C VAL A 463 -20.02 -14.59 14.47
N GLU A 464 -20.51 -14.69 13.24
CA GLU A 464 -21.52 -15.66 12.81
C GLU A 464 -20.91 -16.77 11.94
N GLU A 465 -21.44 -17.99 12.03
CA GLU A 465 -20.98 -19.14 11.24
C GLU A 465 -22.00 -19.42 10.13
N GLY A 466 -21.59 -19.31 8.87
CA GLY A 466 -22.50 -19.43 7.74
C GLY A 466 -22.77 -20.86 7.28
N PRO A 467 -23.64 -21.04 6.28
CA PRO A 467 -24.16 -22.35 5.87
C PRO A 467 -23.10 -23.32 5.32
N GLY A 468 -21.89 -22.83 5.03
CA GLY A 468 -20.73 -23.60 4.54
C GLY A 468 -19.59 -23.79 5.55
N GLY A 469 -19.71 -23.28 6.78
CA GLY A 469 -18.65 -23.33 7.81
C GLY A 469 -17.70 -22.12 7.84
N GLU A 470 -17.94 -21.12 6.99
CA GLU A 470 -17.23 -19.83 6.98
C GLU A 470 -17.64 -18.96 8.17
N LYS A 471 -16.73 -18.13 8.68
CA LYS A 471 -17.00 -17.23 9.81
C LYS A 471 -17.10 -15.79 9.33
N TYR A 472 -18.21 -15.13 9.63
CA TYR A 472 -18.53 -13.75 9.28
C TYR A 472 -18.30 -12.88 10.50
N VAL A 473 -17.42 -11.89 10.44
CA VAL A 473 -17.32 -10.86 11.48
C VAL A 473 -18.21 -9.69 11.07
N ILE A 474 -19.30 -9.49 11.80
CA ILE A 474 -20.25 -8.40 11.62
C ILE A 474 -19.86 -7.28 12.56
N THR A 475 -19.38 -6.18 12.01
CA THR A 475 -19.05 -4.97 12.75
C THR A 475 -20.28 -4.06 12.74
N ILE A 476 -20.88 -3.81 13.91
CA ILE A 476 -22.05 -2.95 14.09
C ILE A 476 -21.59 -1.63 14.73
N SER A 477 -21.83 -0.51 14.04
CA SER A 477 -21.64 0.84 14.55
C SER A 477 -22.97 1.55 14.76
N ASP A 478 -23.06 2.42 15.78
CA ASP A 478 -24.28 3.15 16.16
C ASP A 478 -24.71 4.27 15.18
N ASP A 479 -23.93 4.56 14.13
CA ASP A 479 -24.38 5.44 13.05
C ASP A 479 -25.44 4.72 12.19
N GLU A 480 -26.60 5.36 12.01
CA GLU A 480 -27.83 4.79 11.48
C GLU A 480 -27.64 3.79 10.30
N GLY A 481 -27.55 2.50 10.63
CA GLY A 481 -28.17 1.43 9.84
C GLY A 481 -27.31 0.62 8.86
N GLU A 482 -26.03 0.35 9.10
CA GLU A 482 -25.28 -0.61 8.25
C GLU A 482 -24.49 -1.65 9.05
N ALA A 483 -24.87 -2.93 8.88
CA ALA A 483 -24.07 -4.08 9.28
C ALA A 483 -23.15 -4.44 8.12
N ILE A 484 -21.83 -4.40 8.34
CA ILE A 484 -20.83 -4.80 7.35
C ILE A 484 -20.68 -6.32 7.44
N ILE A 485 -20.97 -7.02 6.34
CA ILE A 485 -20.78 -8.47 6.21
C ILE A 485 -19.52 -8.69 5.39
N ASP A 486 -18.46 -9.20 6.00
CA ASP A 486 -17.26 -9.62 5.27
C ASP A 486 -17.39 -11.08 4.80
N THR A 487 -16.79 -11.42 3.66
CA THR A 487 -16.93 -12.75 3.01
C THR A 487 -15.56 -13.39 2.75
N GLU A 488 -15.34 -14.58 3.30
CA GLU A 488 -14.14 -15.40 3.14
C GLU A 488 -14.15 -16.18 1.80
N GLU A 489 -13.05 -16.14 1.04
CA GLU A 489 -12.12 -17.28 0.82
C GLU A 489 -11.07 -16.92 -0.26
N LEU A 490 -9.87 -17.49 -0.08
CA LEU A 490 -8.65 -17.46 -0.92
C LEU A 490 -7.69 -16.25 -0.79
N ALA A 491 -6.99 -16.19 0.35
CA ALA A 491 -5.53 -16.09 0.41
C ALA A 491 -5.06 -16.66 1.76
N GLU A 492 -3.98 -17.43 1.82
CA GLU A 492 -3.33 -17.76 3.10
C GLU A 492 -2.75 -16.46 3.69
N GLY A 493 -3.51 -15.79 4.55
CA GLY A 493 -3.17 -14.51 5.18
C GLY A 493 -4.22 -14.11 6.20
N VAL A 494 -3.81 -13.44 7.28
CA VAL A 494 -4.72 -12.95 8.33
C VAL A 494 -5.43 -11.68 7.83
N ASP A 495 -6.76 -11.65 7.92
CA ASP A 495 -7.57 -10.48 7.56
C ASP A 495 -7.40 -9.34 8.59
N ILE A 496 -7.50 -8.07 8.16
CA ILE A 496 -7.22 -6.90 9.03
C ILE A 496 -8.14 -6.84 10.25
N ASP A 497 -9.37 -7.32 10.14
CA ASP A 497 -10.34 -7.28 11.24
C ASP A 497 -10.04 -8.35 12.29
N THR A 498 -9.26 -9.37 11.91
CA THR A 498 -8.69 -10.41 12.79
C THR A 498 -7.24 -10.14 13.20
N PHE A 499 -6.61 -9.12 12.62
CA PHE A 499 -5.23 -8.76 12.91
C PHE A 499 -5.11 -8.05 14.26
N ASP A 500 -4.22 -8.56 15.12
CA ASP A 500 -3.99 -8.00 16.45
C ASP A 500 -3.09 -6.74 16.37
N ASN A 501 -3.73 -5.64 15.99
CA ASN A 501 -3.10 -4.34 15.79
C ASN A 501 -2.33 -3.85 17.02
N LEU A 502 -2.87 -4.02 18.23
CA LEU A 502 -2.21 -3.52 19.44
C LEU A 502 -0.99 -4.35 19.82
N ASN A 503 -1.02 -5.68 19.63
CA ASN A 503 0.18 -6.49 19.86
C ASN A 503 1.22 -6.31 18.76
N PHE A 504 0.81 -6.03 17.52
CA PHE A 504 1.73 -5.58 16.47
C PHE A 504 2.41 -4.27 16.86
N ALA A 505 1.65 -3.26 17.30
CA ALA A 505 2.18 -1.99 17.78
C ALA A 505 3.18 -2.19 18.92
N LYS A 506 2.85 -3.03 19.90
CA LYS A 506 3.74 -3.41 21.00
C LYS A 506 5.05 -4.04 20.50
N GLY A 507 4.98 -4.93 19.52
CA GLY A 507 6.17 -5.55 18.90
C GLY A 507 7.08 -4.52 18.22
N LYS A 508 6.51 -3.56 17.49
CA LYS A 508 7.26 -2.46 16.87
C LYS A 508 7.85 -1.52 17.93
N MET A 509 7.14 -1.24 19.01
CA MET A 509 7.65 -0.43 20.12
C MET A 509 8.83 -1.09 20.85
N ALA A 510 8.83 -2.41 21.00
CA ALA A 510 9.99 -3.13 21.54
C ALA A 510 11.27 -2.94 20.71
N LEU A 511 11.15 -2.85 19.38
CA LEU A 511 12.28 -2.50 18.48
C LEU A 511 12.69 -1.04 18.63
N PHE A 512 11.72 -0.12 18.70
CA PHE A 512 11.99 1.31 18.92
C PHE A 512 12.80 1.55 20.19
N TRP A 513 12.38 0.98 21.33
CA TRP A 513 13.12 1.11 22.59
C TRP A 513 14.52 0.49 22.53
N GLY A 514 14.66 -0.65 21.85
CA GLY A 514 15.96 -1.28 21.61
C GLY A 514 16.93 -0.39 20.83
N ASP A 515 16.44 0.33 19.82
CA ASP A 515 17.26 1.29 19.07
C ASP A 515 17.58 2.54 19.90
N MET A 516 16.60 3.10 20.61
CA MET A 516 16.81 4.28 21.46
C MET A 516 17.88 4.07 22.54
N LEU A 517 17.88 2.89 23.19
CA LEU A 517 18.87 2.54 24.19
C LEU A 517 20.26 2.32 23.58
N GLN A 518 20.34 1.55 22.49
CA GLN A 518 21.62 1.21 21.86
C GLN A 518 22.29 2.41 21.17
N LEU A 519 21.50 3.36 20.66
CA LEU A 519 21.99 4.62 20.09
C LEU A 519 22.32 5.67 21.16
N GLY A 520 22.08 5.37 22.45
CA GLY A 520 22.37 6.28 23.56
C GLY A 520 21.42 7.47 23.68
N LEU A 521 20.22 7.39 23.08
CA LEU A 521 19.20 8.44 23.13
C LEU A 521 18.34 8.37 24.40
N LEU A 522 18.31 7.20 25.02
CA LEU A 522 17.70 6.94 26.33
C LEU A 522 18.62 6.08 27.18
N LYS A 523 18.48 6.19 28.49
CA LYS A 523 19.09 5.28 29.45
C LYS A 523 18.07 4.23 29.91
N LYS A 524 18.56 3.07 30.35
CA LYS A 524 17.70 1.96 30.78
C LYS A 524 16.83 2.35 31.98
N GLU A 525 17.35 3.21 32.86
CA GLU A 525 16.64 3.68 34.06
C GLU A 525 15.48 4.63 33.75
N GLU A 526 15.43 5.17 32.53
CA GLU A 526 14.32 6.02 32.06
C GLU A 526 13.13 5.18 31.57
N LEU A 527 13.26 3.86 31.45
CA LEU A 527 12.18 2.97 31.01
C LEU A 527 11.66 2.12 32.19
N PRO A 528 10.37 1.73 32.20
CA PRO A 528 9.87 0.80 33.20
C PRO A 528 10.55 -0.57 33.15
N ASP A 529 10.63 -1.26 34.29
CA ASP A 529 11.26 -2.59 34.37
C ASP A 529 10.53 -3.66 33.53
N PHE A 530 9.25 -3.45 33.20
CA PHE A 530 8.43 -4.36 32.41
C PHE A 530 8.56 -4.18 30.88
N VAL A 531 9.40 -3.25 30.41
CA VAL A 531 9.54 -3.00 28.97
C VAL A 531 10.16 -4.20 28.27
N SER A 532 9.45 -4.72 27.26
CA SER A 532 10.01 -5.67 26.31
C SER A 532 10.92 -4.91 25.35
N ILE A 533 12.18 -5.34 25.27
CA ILE A 533 13.19 -4.75 24.39
C ILE A 533 13.61 -5.80 23.36
N LYS A 534 13.59 -5.42 22.08
CA LYS A 534 14.15 -6.22 21.00
C LYS A 534 15.39 -5.52 20.46
N SER A 535 16.54 -6.18 20.54
CA SER A 535 17.82 -5.58 20.19
C SER A 535 18.29 -6.04 18.81
N LEU A 536 18.27 -5.12 17.85
CA LEU A 536 18.95 -5.28 16.56
C LEU A 536 20.30 -4.55 16.59
N GLY A 537 21.31 -5.07 15.89
CA GLY A 537 22.63 -4.44 15.85
C GLY A 537 22.56 -2.99 15.36
N THR A 538 23.23 -2.08 16.09
CA THR A 538 23.30 -0.63 15.82
C THR A 538 24.71 -0.14 15.54
N LYS A 539 25.69 -1.05 15.48
CA LYS A 539 27.09 -0.69 15.20
C LYS A 539 27.21 -0.10 13.79
N PHE A 540 27.59 1.17 13.72
CA PHE A 540 27.93 1.84 12.48
C PHE A 540 29.23 1.29 11.88
N LEU A 541 29.33 1.39 10.55
CA LEU A 541 30.50 1.05 9.73
C LEU A 541 31.42 2.26 9.52
#